data_AF-A0A454D1B9-F1
#
_entry.id   AF-A0A454D1B9-F1
#
_cell.length_a   1.000
_cell.length_b   1.000
_cell.length_c   1.000
_cell.angle_alpha   90.00
_cell.angle_beta   90.00
_cell.angle_gamma   90.00
#
_symmetry.space_group_name_H-M   'P 1'
#
loop_
_entity.id
_entity.type
_entity.pdbx_description
1 polymer ?
#
loop_
_entity_poly.entity_id
_entity_poly.type
_entity_poly.pdbx_seq_one_letter_code
_entity_poly.pdbx_strand_id
1 'polypeptide(L)'
;MKMLSLNECNQAIAALDAADKLNASVEKELSQFKEMDMNDIMKRASKMIFSQNISLEAFGLSPTLFQQIEQLTALNNKAREKYRACVEANIEQLSDVEAVADE
;
A
#
# COMPACT_ATOMS: atom_id res chain seq x y z
N MET A 1 17.74 -16.90 12.19
CA MET A 1 16.67 -16.65 11.19
C MET A 1 15.81 -17.91 11.05
N LYS A 2 14.48 -17.85 11.25
CA LYS A 2 13.63 -19.02 10.97
C LYS A 2 13.37 -19.04 9.46
N MET A 3 13.90 -20.04 8.75
CA MET A 3 13.62 -20.20 7.32
C MET A 3 12.11 -20.35 7.13
N LEU A 4 11.53 -19.49 6.29
CA LEU A 4 10.17 -19.66 5.84
C LEU A 4 10.09 -20.95 5.01
N SER A 5 9.03 -21.72 5.21
CA SER A 5 8.72 -22.81 4.31
C SER A 5 8.43 -22.29 2.91
N LEU A 6 8.64 -23.14 1.89
CA LEU A 6 8.35 -22.80 0.50
C LEU A 6 6.91 -22.28 0.30
N ASN A 7 5.94 -22.82 1.06
CA ASN A 7 4.55 -22.38 1.03
C ASN A 7 4.39 -20.95 1.60
N GLU A 8 5.05 -20.63 2.71
CA GLU A 8 5.03 -19.28 3.28
C GLU A 8 5.70 -18.24 2.36
N CYS A 9 6.76 -18.64 1.64
CA CYS A 9 7.36 -17.80 0.61
C CYS A 9 6.39 -17.53 -0.55
N ASN A 10 5.72 -18.56 -1.07
CA ASN A 10 4.74 -18.39 -2.16
C ASN A 10 3.55 -17.52 -1.74
N GLN A 11 3.07 -17.68 -0.50
CA GLN A 11 2.00 -16.83 0.05
C GLN A 11 2.46 -15.38 0.23
N ALA A 12 3.70 -15.17 0.65
CA ALA A 12 4.27 -13.83 0.77
C ALA A 12 4.40 -13.15 -0.60
N ILE A 13 4.88 -13.86 -1.62
CA ILE A 13 4.98 -13.34 -2.99
C ILE A 13 3.59 -13.01 -3.54
N ALA A 14 2.61 -13.92 -3.41
CA ALA A 14 1.25 -13.66 -3.87
C ALA A 14 0.60 -12.45 -3.18
N ALA A 15 0.90 -12.22 -1.89
CA ALA A 15 0.45 -11.05 -1.15
C ALA A 15 1.12 -9.75 -1.65
N LEU A 16 2.39 -9.80 -2.04
CA LEU A 16 3.10 -8.68 -2.65
C LEU A 16 2.52 -8.35 -4.04
N ASP A 17 2.31 -9.36 -4.89
CA ASP A 17 1.70 -9.17 -6.21
C ASP A 17 0.28 -8.56 -6.11
N ALA A 18 -0.48 -8.97 -5.09
CA ALA A 18 -1.79 -8.40 -4.80
C ALA A 18 -1.68 -6.95 -4.32
N ALA A 19 -0.68 -6.62 -3.50
CA ALA A 19 -0.41 -5.27 -3.05
C ALA A 19 0.00 -4.36 -4.23
N ASP A 20 0.82 -4.83 -5.17
CA ASP A 20 1.23 -4.07 -6.34
C ASP A 20 0.05 -3.73 -7.25
N LYS A 21 -0.84 -4.69 -7.50
CA LYS A 21 -2.08 -4.45 -8.24
C LYS A 21 -2.99 -3.44 -7.55
N LEU A 22 -3.10 -3.54 -6.23
CA LEU A 22 -3.88 -2.63 -5.41
C LEU A 22 -3.29 -1.21 -5.44
N ASN A 23 -1.96 -1.10 -5.33
CA ASN A 23 -1.25 0.17 -5.41
C ASN A 23 -1.45 0.84 -6.77
N ALA A 24 -1.31 0.09 -7.87
CA ALA A 24 -1.54 0.60 -9.22
C ALA A 24 -2.99 1.08 -9.42
N SER A 25 -3.98 0.39 -8.85
CA SER A 25 -5.38 0.82 -8.89
C SER A 25 -5.59 2.13 -8.14
N VAL A 26 -5.09 2.22 -6.90
CA VAL A 26 -5.20 3.42 -6.06
C VAL A 26 -4.48 4.61 -6.70
N GLU A 27 -3.26 4.43 -7.23
CA GLU A 27 -2.50 5.48 -7.88
C GLU A 27 -3.19 6.03 -9.13
N LYS A 28 -3.82 5.15 -9.92
CA LYS A 28 -4.60 5.56 -11.09
C LYS A 28 -5.78 6.43 -10.68
N GLU A 29 -6.55 5.99 -9.69
CA GLU A 29 -7.72 6.73 -9.20
C GLU A 29 -7.35 8.08 -8.59
N LEU A 30 -6.28 8.13 -7.77
CA LEU A 30 -5.78 9.38 -7.19
C LEU A 30 -5.22 10.34 -8.25
N SER A 31 -4.55 9.82 -9.28
CA SER A 31 -4.06 10.62 -10.41
C SER A 31 -5.21 11.24 -11.19
N GLN A 32 -6.24 10.45 -11.49
CA GLN A 32 -7.46 10.94 -12.15
C GLN A 32 -8.16 12.04 -11.35
N PHE A 33 -8.20 11.93 -10.02
CA PHE A 33 -8.73 12.98 -9.17
C PHE A 33 -7.86 14.24 -9.15
N LYS A 34 -6.53 14.08 -9.08
CA LYS A 34 -5.58 15.21 -9.11
C LYS A 34 -5.62 16.00 -10.41
N GLU A 35 -5.89 15.32 -11.53
CA GLU A 35 -6.01 15.93 -12.85
C GLU A 35 -7.37 16.61 -13.08
N MET A 36 -8.33 16.45 -12.16
CA MET A 36 -9.65 17.05 -12.30
C MET A 36 -9.59 18.57 -12.14
N ASP A 37 -10.22 19.29 -13.07
CA ASP A 37 -10.32 20.74 -12.99
C ASP A 37 -11.11 21.19 -11.75
N MET A 38 -10.62 22.22 -11.05
CA MET A 38 -11.23 22.70 -9.81
C MET A 38 -12.67 23.19 -10.01
N ASN A 39 -13.01 23.75 -11.19
CA ASN A 39 -14.38 24.14 -11.48
C ASN A 39 -15.28 22.91 -11.65
N ASP A 40 -14.76 21.82 -12.20
CA ASP A 40 -15.50 20.57 -12.32
C ASP A 40 -15.69 19.89 -10.96
N ILE A 41 -14.68 19.93 -10.09
CA ILE A 41 -14.81 19.50 -8.69
C ILE A 41 -15.94 20.29 -8.01
N MET A 42 -15.94 21.62 -8.11
CA MET A 42 -16.95 22.48 -7.48
C MET A 42 -18.35 22.27 -8.06
N LYS A 43 -18.48 22.06 -9.37
CA LYS A 43 -19.77 21.73 -10.02
C LYS A 43 -20.30 20.37 -9.56
N ARG A 44 -19.44 19.36 -9.44
CA ARG A 44 -19.83 18.03 -8.97
C ARG A 44 -20.22 18.07 -7.50
N ALA A 45 -19.42 18.73 -6.66
CA ALA A 45 -19.68 18.90 -5.23
C ALA A 45 -21.01 19.64 -4.98
N SER A 46 -21.24 20.78 -5.65
CA SER A 46 -22.50 21.52 -5.53
C SER A 46 -23.70 20.68 -5.96
N LYS A 47 -23.60 19.94 -7.08
CA LYS A 47 -24.67 19.04 -7.54
C LYS A 47 -24.99 17.95 -6.50
N MET A 48 -23.98 17.36 -5.86
CA MET A 48 -24.19 16.37 -4.79
C MET A 48 -24.89 16.94 -3.56
N ILE A 49 -24.53 18.16 -3.17
CA ILE A 49 -25.16 18.85 -2.02
C ILE A 49 -26.65 19.07 -2.33
N PHE A 50 -26.97 19.55 -3.53
CA PHE A 50 -28.36 19.75 -3.94
C PHE A 50 -29.14 18.44 -4.11
N SER A 51 -28.48 17.37 -4.59
CA SER A 51 -29.11 16.06 -4.75
C SER A 51 -29.13 15.22 -3.47
N GLN A 52 -28.56 15.71 -2.36
CA GLN A 52 -28.34 14.99 -1.10
C GLN A 52 -27.69 13.60 -1.27
N ASN A 53 -26.91 13.42 -2.33
CA ASN A 53 -26.29 12.14 -2.66
C ASN A 53 -24.78 12.34 -2.80
N ILE A 54 -24.08 12.14 -1.68
CA ILE A 54 -22.63 12.31 -1.58
C ILE A 54 -21.99 10.95 -1.84
N SER A 55 -21.19 10.86 -2.91
CA SER A 55 -20.55 9.61 -3.31
C SER A 55 -19.19 9.87 -3.98
N LEU A 56 -18.30 8.88 -3.92
CA LEU A 56 -16.96 8.96 -4.53
C LEU A 56 -17.04 8.90 -6.06
N GLU A 57 -18.02 8.17 -6.57
CA GLU A 57 -18.28 7.97 -8.00
C GLU A 57 -18.61 9.29 -8.70
N ALA A 58 -19.18 10.27 -7.99
CA ALA A 58 -19.40 11.61 -8.52
C ALA A 58 -18.09 12.30 -8.94
N PHE A 59 -16.98 11.94 -8.30
CA PHE A 59 -15.62 12.39 -8.64
C PHE A 59 -14.87 11.38 -9.52
N GLY A 60 -15.55 10.37 -10.06
CA GLY A 60 -14.92 9.34 -10.87
C GLY A 60 -14.01 8.40 -10.07
N LEU A 61 -14.13 8.39 -8.75
CA LEU A 61 -13.39 7.52 -7.85
C LEU A 61 -14.18 6.24 -7.58
N SER A 62 -13.48 5.12 -7.31
CA SER A 62 -14.15 3.88 -6.93
C SER A 62 -14.82 4.04 -5.56
N PRO A 63 -16.03 3.47 -5.34
CA PRO A 63 -16.63 3.41 -4.00
C PRO A 63 -15.79 2.63 -3.00
N THR A 64 -14.93 1.74 -3.49
CA THR A 64 -14.06 0.90 -2.66
C THR A 64 -12.69 1.50 -2.43
N LEU A 65 -12.40 2.70 -2.95
CA LEU A 65 -11.06 3.31 -2.89
C LEU A 65 -10.51 3.37 -1.46
N PHE A 66 -11.31 3.80 -0.48
CA PHE A 66 -10.85 3.85 0.92
C PHE A 66 -10.53 2.46 1.48
N GLN A 67 -11.38 1.48 1.19
CA GLN A 67 -11.15 0.09 1.59
C GLN A 67 -9.88 -0.47 0.94
N GLN A 68 -9.62 -0.12 -0.32
CA GLN A 68 -8.40 -0.49 -1.03
C GLN A 68 -7.16 0.18 -0.41
N ILE A 69 -7.24 1.45 -0.03
CA ILE A 69 -6.15 2.16 0.68
C ILE A 69 -5.87 1.51 2.05
N GLU A 70 -6.91 1.15 2.80
CA GLU A 70 -6.76 0.47 4.09
C GLU A 70 -6.09 -0.91 3.93
N GLN A 71 -6.53 -1.70 2.95
CA GLN A 71 -5.94 -3.00 2.64
C GLN A 71 -4.46 -2.87 2.23
N LEU A 72 -4.15 -1.89 1.37
CA LEU A 72 -2.78 -1.61 0.94
C LEU A 72 -1.90 -1.18 2.11
N THR A 73 -2.43 -0.34 3.01
CA THR A 73 -1.71 0.11 4.21
C THR A 73 -1.40 -1.05 5.14
N ALA A 74 -2.38 -1.94 5.37
CA ALA A 74 -2.20 -3.12 6.19
C ALA A 74 -1.13 -4.08 5.61
N LEU A 75 -1.17 -4.32 4.30
CA LEU A 75 -0.17 -5.14 3.60
C LEU A 75 1.23 -4.52 3.70
N ASN A 76 1.36 -3.22 3.43
CA ASN A 76 2.62 -2.50 3.51
C ASN A 76 3.22 -2.51 4.91
N ASN A 77 2.41 -2.30 5.95
CA ASN A 77 2.89 -2.34 7.33
C ASN A 77 3.46 -3.72 7.68
N LYS A 78 2.75 -4.79 7.33
CA LYS A 78 3.21 -6.16 7.56
C LYS A 78 4.48 -6.50 6.77
N ALA A 79 4.58 -6.06 5.51
CA ALA A 79 5.77 -6.26 4.70
C ALA A 79 6.98 -5.51 5.27
N ARG A 80 6.81 -4.24 5.66
CA ARG A 80 7.86 -3.41 6.26
C ARG A 80 8.34 -3.96 7.59
N GLU A 81 7.43 -4.45 8.44
CA GLU A 81 7.77 -5.10 9.72
C GLU A 81 8.66 -6.33 9.49
N LYS A 82 8.24 -7.22 8.57
CA LYS A 82 9.03 -8.40 8.22
C LYS A 82 10.40 -8.05 7.65
N TYR A 83 10.46 -7.07 6.76
CA TYR A 83 11.71 -6.63 6.16
C TYR A 83 12.64 -6.01 7.22
N ARG A 84 12.11 -5.19 8.14
CA ARG A 84 12.90 -4.64 9.25
C ARG A 84 13.49 -5.74 10.11
N ALA A 85 12.70 -6.72 10.52
CA ALA A 85 13.20 -7.86 11.31
C ALA A 85 14.29 -8.66 10.56
N CYS A 86 14.16 -8.79 9.23
CA CYS A 86 15.19 -9.40 8.39
C CYS A 86 16.49 -8.59 8.40
N VAL A 87 16.40 -7.26 8.20
CA VAL A 87 17.55 -6.37 8.21
C VAL A 87 18.24 -6.34 9.58
N GLU A 88 17.47 -6.27 10.67
CA GLU A 88 18.00 -6.32 12.05
C GLU A 88 18.74 -7.63 12.32
N ALA A 89 18.18 -8.77 11.91
CA ALA A 89 18.84 -10.07 12.05
C ALA A 89 20.11 -10.20 11.20
N ASN A 90 20.17 -9.51 10.06
CA ASN A 90 21.39 -9.44 9.24
C ASN A 90 22.45 -8.55 9.90
N ILE A 91 22.05 -7.42 10.49
CA ILE A 91 22.96 -6.54 11.25
C ILE A 91 23.60 -7.30 12.40
N GLU A 92 22.81 -8.03 13.19
CA GLU A 92 23.31 -8.85 14.31
C GLU A 92 24.36 -9.87 13.83
N GLN A 93 24.04 -10.64 12.79
CA GLN A 93 24.95 -11.64 12.23
C GLN A 93 26.24 -11.03 11.66
N LEU A 94 26.15 -9.87 11.00
CA LEU A 94 27.31 -9.19 10.44
C LEU A 94 28.17 -8.55 11.53
N SER A 95 27.55 -7.99 12.58
CA SER A 95 28.27 -7.45 13.74
C SER A 95 29.13 -8.52 14.42
N ASP A 96 28.61 -9.74 14.55
CA ASP A 96 29.35 -10.86 15.13
C ASP A 96 30.53 -11.32 14.24
N VAL A 97 30.37 -11.26 12.91
CA VAL A 97 31.42 -11.65 11.95
C VAL A 97 32.50 -10.58 11.82
N GLU A 98 32.12 -9.30 11.80
CA GLU A 98 33.06 -8.17 11.74
C GLU A 98 33.86 -8.05 13.04
N ALA A 99 33.24 -8.32 14.21
CA ALA A 99 33.95 -8.32 15.50
C ALA A 99 35.05 -9.40 15.60
N VAL A 100 34.91 -10.52 14.89
CA VAL A 100 35.90 -11.61 14.86
C VAL A 100 37.00 -11.37 13.81
N ALA A 101 36.77 -10.48 12.83
CA ALA A 101 37.76 -10.16 11.80
C ALA A 101 38.79 -9.10 12.25
N ASP A 102 38.51 -8.38 13.34
CA ASP A 102 39.38 -7.35 13.94
C ASP A 102 40.25 -7.85 15.11
N GLU A 103 40.19 -9.15 15.46
CA GLU A 103 41.13 -9.85 16.37
C GLU A 103 42.20 -10.67 15.63
#